data_AF-A0A396Z2J3-F1
#
_entry.id   AF-A0A396Z2J3-F1
#
_cell.length_a   1.000
_cell.length_b   1.000
_cell.length_c   1.000
_cell.angle_alpha   90.00
_cell.angle_beta   90.00
_cell.angle_gamma   90.00
#
_symmetry.space_group_name_H-M   'P 1'
#
loop_
_entity.id
_entity.type
_entity.pdbx_description
1 polymer ?
#
loop_
_entity_poly.entity_id
_entity_poly.type
_entity_poly.pdbx_seq_one_letter_code
_entity_poly.pdbx_strand_id
1 'polypeptide(L)'
;MPGLLEQIVFPIFLFWFCGLTLVLFRSDFEFVWKIIFVFIFIFYFFQYFPELKTSYERLTASYPVEILSWIYGMGRGTYFFLLFLWPVALIRIFYSASPQVSKSLAKALVSVTLIYWGGFILYNNFSPEVDAFLNGTFLKFLKFSSK
;
A
#
# COMPACT_ATOMS: atom_id res chain seq x y z
N MET A 1 17.49 -4.79 -8.79
CA MET A 1 16.45 -4.21 -7.91
C MET A 1 15.32 -5.23 -7.77
N PRO A 2 14.75 -5.43 -6.58
CA PRO A 2 13.64 -6.38 -6.38
C PRO A 2 12.45 -6.01 -7.27
N GLY A 3 11.70 -7.03 -7.72
CA GLY A 3 10.49 -6.83 -8.53
C GLY A 3 9.41 -6.08 -7.75
N LEU A 4 8.46 -5.43 -8.45
CA LEU A 4 7.40 -4.63 -7.80
C LEU A 4 6.66 -5.42 -6.72
N LEU A 5 6.32 -6.68 -6.99
CA LEU A 5 5.61 -7.55 -6.07
C LEU A 5 6.38 -7.71 -4.75
N GLU A 6 7.68 -8.01 -4.82
CA GLU A 6 8.53 -8.14 -3.63
C GLU A 6 8.65 -6.84 -2.83
N GLN A 7 8.50 -5.68 -3.47
CA GLN A 7 8.58 -4.40 -2.77
C GLN A 7 7.29 -4.04 -2.03
N ILE A 8 6.14 -4.53 -2.49
CA ILE A 8 4.83 -4.12 -1.97
C ILE A 8 4.17 -5.17 -1.09
N VAL A 9 4.48 -6.45 -1.26
CA VAL A 9 3.82 -7.54 -0.53
C VAL A 9 3.95 -7.34 0.97
N PHE A 10 5.16 -7.16 1.50
CA PHE A 10 5.37 -7.01 2.94
C PHE A 10 4.62 -5.81 3.55
N PRO A 11 4.75 -4.56 3.05
CA PRO A 11 4.01 -3.43 3.61
C PRO A 11 2.49 -3.59 3.45
N ILE A 12 2.00 -4.18 2.34
CA ILE A 12 0.56 -4.45 2.17
C ILE A 12 0.07 -5.42 3.24
N PHE A 13 0.78 -6.52 3.51
CA PHE A 13 0.40 -7.48 4.55
C PHE A 13 0.44 -6.85 5.95
N LEU A 14 1.38 -5.94 6.21
CA LEU A 14 1.44 -5.22 7.48
C LEU A 14 0.20 -4.33 7.67
N PHE A 15 -0.15 -3.52 6.66
CA PHE A 15 -1.37 -2.70 6.72
C PHE A 15 -2.63 -3.54 6.80
N TRP A 16 -2.71 -4.63 6.05
CA TRP A 16 -3.85 -5.54 6.09
C TRP A 16 -3.97 -6.20 7.46
N PHE A 17 -2.88 -6.68 8.05
CA PHE A 17 -2.90 -7.25 9.39
C PHE A 17 -3.43 -6.25 10.42
N CYS A 18 -2.93 -5.01 10.41
CA CYS A 18 -3.45 -3.95 11.29
C CYS A 18 -4.96 -3.71 11.07
N GLY A 19 -5.40 -3.60 9.81
CA GLY A 19 -6.82 -3.43 9.49
C GLY A 19 -7.69 -4.60 9.94
N LEU A 20 -7.19 -5.83 9.76
CA LEU A 20 -7.86 -7.04 10.21
C LEU A 20 -8.02 -7.03 11.74
N THR A 21 -6.96 -6.74 12.48
CA THR A 21 -7.01 -6.63 13.94
C THR A 21 -8.06 -5.62 14.41
N LEU A 22 -8.12 -4.43 13.79
CA LEU A 22 -9.13 -3.42 14.10
C LEU A 22 -10.56 -3.93 13.86
N VAL A 23 -10.80 -4.65 12.75
CA VAL A 23 -12.11 -5.22 12.43
C VAL A 23 -12.47 -6.35 13.41
N LEU A 24 -11.51 -7.15 13.86
CA LEU A 24 -11.77 -8.21 14.83
C LEU A 24 -12.24 -7.66 16.18
N PHE A 25 -11.69 -6.52 16.62
CA PHE A 25 -12.09 -5.85 17.86
C PHE A 25 -13.39 -5.04 17.75
N ARG A 26 -13.85 -4.74 16.54
CA ARG A 26 -15.08 -4.00 16.30
C ARG A 26 -16.31 -4.81 16.74
N SER A 27 -17.05 -4.36 17.75
CA SER A 27 -18.15 -5.12 18.38
C SER A 27 -19.43 -5.16 17.55
N ASP A 28 -19.69 -4.14 16.73
CA ASP A 28 -20.88 -4.00 15.87
C ASP A 28 -20.79 -4.80 14.56
N PHE A 29 -19.71 -5.57 14.36
CA PHE A 29 -19.50 -6.33 13.14
C PHE A 29 -19.75 -7.84 13.37
N GLU A 30 -20.54 -8.46 12.49
CA GLU A 30 -20.96 -9.85 12.67
C GLU A 30 -19.77 -10.82 12.69
N PHE A 31 -19.86 -11.83 13.55
CA PHE A 31 -18.79 -12.78 13.77
C PHE A 31 -18.43 -13.61 12.53
N VAL A 32 -19.42 -13.95 11.69
CA VAL A 32 -19.21 -14.73 10.46
C VAL A 32 -18.26 -14.00 9.50
N TRP A 33 -18.44 -12.69 9.31
CA TRP A 33 -17.57 -11.90 8.43
C TRP A 33 -16.15 -11.78 8.97
N LYS A 34 -15.97 -11.69 10.29
CA LYS A 34 -14.65 -11.71 10.93
C LYS A 34 -13.89 -12.99 10.60
N ILE A 35 -14.56 -14.14 10.68
CA ILE A 35 -13.99 -15.43 10.31
C ILE A 35 -13.57 -15.43 8.84
N ILE A 36 -14.46 -14.99 7.94
CA ILE A 36 -14.18 -14.93 6.50
C ILE A 36 -12.94 -14.07 6.21
N PHE A 37 -12.82 -12.90 6.83
CA PHE A 37 -11.67 -12.02 6.63
C PHE A 37 -10.35 -12.65 7.09
N VAL A 38 -10.37 -13.38 8.21
CA VAL A 38 -9.20 -14.14 8.68
C VAL A 38 -8.83 -15.24 7.68
N PHE A 39 -9.80 -15.99 7.17
CA PHE A 39 -9.52 -17.03 6.16
C PHE A 39 -8.94 -16.46 4.88
N ILE A 40 -9.49 -15.36 4.37
CA ILE A 40 -8.95 -14.68 3.18
C ILE A 40 -7.51 -14.23 3.45
N PHE A 41 -7.25 -13.59 4.60
CA PHE A 41 -5.91 -13.16 4.97
C PHE A 41 -4.91 -14.33 5.01
N ILE A 42 -5.28 -15.45 5.65
CA ILE A 42 -4.44 -16.64 5.74
C ILE A 42 -4.15 -17.22 4.35
N PHE A 43 -5.17 -17.33 3.49
CA PHE A 43 -5.00 -17.85 2.14
C PHE A 43 -3.98 -17.03 1.35
N TYR A 44 -4.14 -15.71 1.35
CA TYR A 44 -3.20 -14.82 0.68
C TYR A 44 -1.81 -14.85 1.32
N PHE A 45 -1.73 -14.97 2.64
CA PHE A 45 -0.45 -15.08 3.36
C PHE A 45 0.35 -16.29 2.89
N PHE A 46 -0.31 -17.45 2.73
CA PHE A 46 0.34 -18.64 2.19
C PHE A 46 0.68 -18.50 0.71
N GLN A 47 -0.21 -17.90 -0.09
CA GLN A 47 0.03 -17.68 -1.51
C GLN A 47 1.27 -16.82 -1.77
N TYR A 48 1.46 -15.75 -0.98
CA TYR A 48 2.59 -14.82 -1.11
C TYR A 48 3.72 -15.07 -0.09
N PHE A 49 3.75 -16.27 0.51
CA PHE A 49 4.76 -16.64 1.50
C PHE A 49 6.20 -16.53 0.96
N PRO A 50 6.51 -16.97 -0.29
CA PRO A 50 7.86 -16.81 -0.84
C PRO A 50 8.31 -15.34 -0.87
N GLU A 51 7.47 -14.44 -1.37
CA GLU A 51 7.77 -13.01 -1.47
C GLU A 51 7.87 -12.35 -0.09
N LEU A 52 7.02 -12.75 0.86
CA LEU A 52 7.10 -12.32 2.26
C LEU A 52 8.44 -12.72 2.88
N LYS A 53 8.86 -13.98 2.66
CA LYS A 53 10.14 -14.49 3.17
C LYS A 53 11.32 -13.71 2.58
N THR A 54 11.37 -13.54 1.27
CA THR A 54 12.47 -12.78 0.62
C THR A 54 12.49 -11.32 1.09
N SER A 55 11.33 -10.69 1.26
CA SER A 55 11.25 -9.32 1.78
C SER A 55 11.73 -9.23 3.23
N TYR A 56 11.41 -10.22 4.05
CA TYR A 56 11.91 -10.32 5.42
C TYR A 56 13.43 -10.53 5.49
N GLU A 57 14.00 -11.35 4.61
CA GLU A 57 15.46 -11.53 4.51
C GLU A 57 16.17 -10.23 4.13
N ARG A 58 15.61 -9.43 3.21
CA ARG A 58 16.15 -8.09 2.88
C ARG A 58 16.01 -7.09 4.02
N LEU A 59 14.88 -7.13 4.73
CA LEU A 59 14.63 -6.29 5.89
C LEU A 59 15.65 -6.55 7.00
N THR A 60 15.95 -7.82 7.28
CA THR A 60 16.95 -8.21 8.30
C THR A 60 18.37 -7.90 7.84
N ALA A 61 18.68 -8.00 6.54
CA ALA A 61 19.98 -7.63 6.00
C ALA A 61 20.25 -6.11 6.05
N SER A 62 19.26 -5.29 5.69
CA SER A 62 19.39 -3.83 5.72
C SER A 62 18.02 -3.14 5.73
N TYR A 63 17.46 -2.97 6.92
CA TYR A 63 16.14 -2.36 7.08
C TYR A 63 15.99 -0.95 6.44
N PRO A 64 16.99 -0.04 6.45
CA PRO A 64 16.80 1.29 5.88
C PRO A 64 16.60 1.25 4.36
N VAL A 65 17.35 0.38 3.69
CA VAL A 65 17.29 0.20 2.24
C VAL A 65 16.00 -0.49 1.85
N GLU A 66 15.54 -1.46 2.63
CA GLU A 66 14.27 -2.14 2.37
C GLU A 66 13.06 -1.21 2.60
N ILE A 67 13.07 -0.37 3.64
CA ILE A 67 12.03 0.66 3.83
C ILE A 67 11.96 1.61 2.63
N LEU A 68 13.12 2.03 2.12
CA LEU A 68 13.17 2.89 0.94
C LEU A 68 12.62 2.16 -0.30
N SER A 69 12.97 0.88 -0.48
CA SER A 69 12.41 0.01 -1.51
C SER A 69 10.88 -0.06 -1.43
N TRP A 70 10.30 -0.17 -0.23
CA TRP A 70 8.85 -0.15 -0.03
C TRP A 70 8.22 1.18 -0.43
N ILE A 71 8.85 2.31 -0.14
CA ILE A 71 8.33 3.64 -0.53
C ILE A 71 8.20 3.72 -2.06
N TYR A 72 9.26 3.37 -2.80
CA TYR A 72 9.23 3.35 -4.27
C TYR A 72 8.25 2.30 -4.83
N GLY A 73 8.19 1.13 -4.19
CA GLY A 73 7.26 0.06 -4.54
C GLY A 73 5.81 0.51 -4.40
N MET A 74 5.45 1.08 -3.25
CA MET A 74 4.10 1.55 -2.93
C MET A 74 3.66 2.69 -3.84
N GLY A 75 4.55 3.61 -4.20
CA GLY A 75 4.26 4.66 -5.18
C GLY A 75 3.83 4.05 -6.53
N ARG A 76 4.64 3.13 -7.07
CA ARG A 76 4.32 2.44 -8.33
C ARG A 76 3.09 1.54 -8.21
N GLY A 77 2.93 0.84 -7.08
CA GLY A 77 1.76 0.00 -6.80
C GLY A 77 0.47 0.81 -6.76
N THR A 78 0.50 2.02 -6.20
CA THR A 78 -0.64 2.94 -6.15
C THR A 78 -1.08 3.36 -7.56
N TYR A 79 -0.14 3.61 -8.47
CA TYR A 79 -0.46 3.89 -9.87
C TYR A 79 -1.28 2.77 -10.53
N PHE A 80 -0.78 1.53 -10.44
CA PHE A 80 -1.49 0.38 -11.00
C PHE A 80 -2.82 0.14 -10.30
N PHE A 81 -2.86 0.29 -8.98
CA PHE A 81 -4.09 0.16 -8.22
C PHE A 81 -5.15 1.17 -8.66
N LEU A 82 -4.79 2.45 -8.82
CA LEU A 82 -5.72 3.48 -9.30
C LEU A 82 -6.19 3.16 -10.73
N LEU A 83 -5.31 2.70 -11.61
CA LEU A 83 -5.65 2.29 -12.97
C LEU A 83 -6.77 1.25 -13.00
N PHE A 84 -6.70 0.22 -12.15
CA PHE A 84 -7.75 -0.80 -12.04
C PHE A 84 -8.96 -0.36 -11.23
N LEU A 85 -8.76 0.48 -10.21
CA LEU A 85 -9.82 0.95 -9.33
C LEU A 85 -10.81 1.87 -10.06
N TRP A 86 -10.33 2.72 -10.99
CA TRP A 86 -11.18 3.67 -11.71
C TRP A 86 -12.32 3.00 -12.49
N PRO A 87 -12.08 1.99 -13.36
CA PRO A 87 -13.16 1.27 -14.04
C PRO A 87 -14.18 0.66 -13.07
N VAL A 88 -13.71 0.00 -12.01
CA VAL A 88 -14.57 -0.63 -11.01
C VAL A 88 -15.41 0.42 -10.27
N ALA A 89 -14.81 1.55 -9.92
CA ALA A 89 -15.49 2.65 -9.27
C ALA A 89 -16.56 3.28 -10.16
N LEU A 90 -16.31 3.44 -11.47
CA LEU A 90 -17.29 3.96 -12.42
C LEU A 90 -18.50 3.03 -12.56
N ILE A 91 -18.27 1.71 -12.64
CA ILE A 91 -19.34 0.71 -12.64
C ILE A 91 -20.16 0.83 -11.35
N ARG A 92 -19.50 0.88 -10.19
CA ARG A 92 -20.18 1.05 -8.90
C ARG A 92 -20.99 2.34 -8.82
N ILE A 93 -20.45 3.45 -9.33
CA ILE A 93 -21.13 4.76 -9.35
C ILE A 93 -22.41 4.70 -10.20
N PHE A 94 -22.32 4.06 -11.37
CA PHE A 94 -23.43 3.92 -12.31
C PHE A 94 -24.56 3.04 -11.73
N TYR A 95 -24.21 1.90 -11.13
CA TYR A 95 -25.19 0.98 -10.56
C TYR A 95 -25.61 1.30 -9.11
N SER A 96 -25.04 2.34 -8.49
CA SER A 96 -25.42 2.70 -7.13
C SER A 96 -26.81 3.34 -7.14
N ALA A 97 -27.74 2.75 -6.39
CA ALA A 97 -29.04 3.35 -6.15
C ALA A 97 -28.99 4.59 -5.23
N SER A 98 -27.85 4.85 -4.55
CA SER A 98 -27.69 5.98 -3.63
C SER A 98 -26.83 7.09 -4.24
N PRO A 99 -27.42 8.25 -4.57
CA PRO A 99 -26.66 9.40 -5.09
C PRO A 99 -25.56 9.87 -4.13
N GLN A 100 -25.78 9.74 -2.82
CA GLN A 100 -24.82 10.14 -1.80
C GLN A 100 -23.58 9.24 -1.79
N VAL A 101 -23.77 7.92 -1.93
CA VAL A 101 -22.64 6.95 -1.97
C VAL A 101 -21.80 7.21 -3.22
N SER A 102 -22.43 7.37 -4.38
CA SER A 102 -21.74 7.69 -5.64
C SER A 102 -20.94 8.98 -5.55
N LYS A 103 -21.55 10.06 -5.02
CA LYS A 103 -20.89 11.36 -4.89
C LYS A 103 -19.73 11.32 -3.89
N SER A 104 -19.89 10.63 -2.77
CA SER A 104 -18.84 10.48 -1.76
C SER A 104 -17.66 9.67 -2.31
N LEU A 105 -17.93 8.54 -2.97
CA LEU A 105 -16.92 7.72 -3.62
C LEU A 105 -16.15 8.49 -4.69
N ALA A 106 -16.86 9.21 -5.57
CA ALA A 106 -16.25 10.02 -6.61
C ALA A 106 -15.34 11.11 -6.02
N LYS A 107 -15.81 11.85 -5.00
CA LYS A 107 -15.00 12.87 -4.33
C LYS A 107 -13.73 12.27 -3.72
N ALA A 108 -13.85 11.15 -3.01
CA ALA A 108 -12.70 10.48 -2.40
C ALA A 108 -11.70 10.04 -3.46
N LEU A 109 -12.16 9.36 -4.51
CA LEU A 109 -11.31 8.80 -5.55
C LEU A 109 -10.60 9.89 -6.38
N VAL A 110 -11.33 10.95 -6.75
CA VAL A 110 -10.75 12.13 -7.43
C VAL A 110 -9.69 12.78 -6.53
N SER A 111 -10.00 13.02 -5.25
CA SER A 111 -9.07 13.68 -4.32
C SER A 111 -7.77 12.87 -4.16
N VAL A 112 -7.89 11.56 -3.93
CA VAL A 112 -6.73 10.65 -3.82
C VAL A 112 -5.92 10.64 -5.11
N THR A 113 -6.59 10.59 -6.27
CA THR A 113 -5.91 10.58 -7.57
C THR A 113 -5.16 11.89 -7.83
N LEU A 114 -5.76 13.04 -7.51
CA LEU A 114 -5.11 14.34 -7.69
C LEU A 114 -3.92 14.52 -6.75
N ILE A 115 -4.04 14.10 -5.48
CA ILE A 115 -2.92 14.10 -4.52
C ILE A 115 -1.78 13.23 -5.05
N TYR A 116 -2.11 12.01 -5.51
CA TYR A 116 -1.13 11.09 -6.09
C TYR A 116 -0.46 11.70 -7.33
N TRP A 117 -1.23 12.28 -8.27
CA TRP A 117 -0.67 12.92 -9.46
C TRP A 117 0.20 14.13 -9.13
N GLY A 118 -0.21 14.96 -8.18
CA GLY A 118 0.61 16.08 -7.71
C GLY A 118 1.97 15.59 -7.19
N GLY A 119 1.96 14.58 -6.32
CA GLY A 119 3.18 13.94 -5.83
C GLY A 119 4.02 13.30 -6.93
N PHE A 120 3.38 12.61 -7.87
CA PHE A 120 4.04 11.94 -9.00
C PHE A 120 4.71 12.93 -9.96
N ILE A 121 4.03 14.04 -10.28
CA ILE A 121 4.59 15.11 -11.12
C ILE A 121 5.78 15.74 -10.42
N LEU A 122 5.66 16.09 -9.13
CA LEU A 122 6.78 16.63 -8.35
C LEU A 122 7.96 15.66 -8.33
N TYR A 123 7.71 14.39 -8.06
CA TYR A 123 8.75 13.36 -8.08
C TYR A 123 9.45 13.27 -9.44
N ASN A 124 8.70 13.25 -10.55
CA ASN A 124 9.33 13.14 -11.87
C ASN A 124 10.18 14.37 -12.22
N ASN A 125 9.74 15.58 -11.85
CA ASN A 125 10.48 16.81 -12.12
C ASN A 125 11.73 16.96 -11.25
N PHE A 126 11.74 16.40 -10.04
CA PHE A 126 12.84 16.52 -9.07
C PHE A 126 13.46 15.16 -8.72
N SER A 127 13.34 14.17 -9.61
CA SER A 127 13.75 12.79 -9.32
C SER A 127 15.23 12.68 -8.93
N PRO A 128 16.19 13.40 -9.56
CA PRO A 128 17.60 13.34 -9.16
C PRO A 128 17.83 13.85 -7.73
N GLU A 129 17.19 14.96 -7.36
CA GLU A 129 17.32 15.58 -6.04
C GLU A 129 16.66 14.73 -4.95
N VAL A 130 15.47 14.20 -5.24
CA VAL A 130 14.73 13.32 -4.33
C VAL A 130 15.51 12.03 -4.11
N ASP A 131 16.03 11.41 -5.16
CA ASP A 131 16.82 10.19 -5.04
C ASP A 131 18.15 10.43 -4.32
N ALA A 132 18.80 11.58 -4.55
CA ALA A 132 20.01 11.96 -3.81
C ALA A 132 19.72 12.16 -2.31
N PHE A 133 18.60 12.81 -1.97
CA PHE A 133 18.16 12.98 -0.59
C PHE A 133 17.84 11.64 0.08
N LEU A 134 17.07 10.78 -0.60
CA LEU A 134 16.62 9.50 -0.07
C LEU A 134 17.79 8.53 0.12
N ASN A 135 18.68 8.41 -0.88
CA ASN A 135 19.84 7.52 -0.79
C ASN A 135 20.97 8.08 0.10
N GLY A 136 21.01 9.39 0.32
CA GLY A 136 22.01 10.05 1.17
C GLY A 136 21.52 10.28 2.59
N THR A 137 20.74 11.34 2.78
CA THR A 137 20.35 11.87 4.09
C THR A 137 19.37 10.95 4.80
N PHE A 138 18.36 10.44 4.09
CA PHE A 138 17.33 9.58 4.70
C PHE A 138 17.90 8.24 5.15
N LEU A 139 18.71 7.56 4.31
CA LEU A 139 19.40 6.34 4.73
C LEU A 139 20.35 6.56 5.91
N LYS A 140 21.07 7.69 5.96
CA LYS A 140 21.93 8.05 7.12
C LYS A 140 21.11 8.25 8.38
N PHE A 141 20.00 8.98 8.30
CA PHE A 141 19.08 9.19 9.43
C PHE A 141 18.57 7.86 9.99
N LEU A 142 18.09 6.98 9.12
CA LEU A 142 17.63 5.65 9.54
C LEU A 142 18.78 4.86 10.16
N LYS A 143 19.95 4.75 9.51
CA LYS A 143 21.11 4.03 10.06
C LYS A 143 21.56 4.54 11.44
N PHE A 144 21.47 5.85 11.69
CA PHE A 144 21.84 6.46 12.98
C PHE A 144 20.92 6.01 14.14
N SER A 145 19.71 5.53 13.83
CA SER A 145 18.80 4.94 14.83
C SER A 145 19.16 3.50 15.22
N SER A 146 20.08 2.85 14.50
CA SER A 146 20.62 1.54 14.85
C SER A 146 21.86 1.71 15.72
N LYS A 147 21.67 1.87 17.04
CA LYS A 147 22.75 1.67 18.01
C LYS A 147 23.02 0.19 18.21
#